data_AF-A0AAJ2W032-F1
#
_entry.id   AF-A0AAJ2W032-F1
#
_cell.length_a   1.000
_cell.length_b   1.000
_cell.length_c   1.000
_cell.angle_alpha   90.00
_cell.angle_beta   90.00
_cell.angle_gamma   90.00
#
_symmetry.space_group_name_H-M   'P 1'
#
loop_
_entity.id
_entity.type
_entity.pdbx_description
1 polymer ?
#
loop_
_entity_poly.entity_id
_entity_poly.type
_entity_poly.pdbx_seq_one_letter_code
_entity_poly.pdbx_strand_id
1 'polypeptide(L)'
;MKNKLLVLAAFFLLISCKKELKVNNAFREEILSQVHIQKDTLAVFNKLLDSLDQKNVSFCEYFNYSHYALSDSCTLILDKKYDVRMGNYSPEYFQEHHEMLSNAIKNYEKKLGIDENSASIGEYIEVTNDIIKNHCRAKDEKPEDDPKVDF
;
A
#
# COMPACT_ATOMS: atom_id res chain seq x y z
N MET A 1 -21.46 49.97 -0.95
CA MET A 1 -20.95 48.88 -1.82
C MET A 1 -19.58 48.32 -1.41
N LYS A 2 -18.68 49.10 -0.79
CA LYS A 2 -17.34 48.63 -0.35
C LYS A 2 -17.35 47.46 0.65
N ASN A 3 -18.30 47.41 1.58
CA ASN A 3 -18.35 46.36 2.61
C ASN A 3 -18.78 44.97 2.07
N LYS A 4 -19.48 44.90 0.94
CA LYS A 4 -19.90 43.61 0.35
C LYS A 4 -18.74 42.90 -0.38
N LEU A 5 -17.78 43.66 -0.92
CA LEU A 5 -16.61 43.12 -1.63
C LEU A 5 -15.60 42.48 -0.66
N LEU A 6 -15.46 43.06 0.54
CA LEU A 6 -14.59 42.56 1.61
C LEU A 6 -15.07 41.22 2.20
N VAL A 7 -16.40 41.04 2.31
CA VAL A 7 -16.99 39.78 2.79
C VAL A 7 -16.80 38.66 1.76
N LEU A 8 -16.95 38.93 0.46
CA LEU A 8 -16.68 37.93 -0.58
C LEU A 8 -15.19 37.55 -0.65
N ALA A 9 -14.27 38.50 -0.52
CA ALA A 9 -12.83 38.21 -0.51
C ALA A 9 -12.41 37.35 0.70
N ALA A 10 -13.01 37.60 1.88
CA ALA A 10 -12.79 36.77 3.07
C ALA A 10 -13.33 35.34 2.90
N PHE A 11 -14.47 35.15 2.22
CA PHE A 11 -15.00 33.83 1.90
C PHE A 11 -14.10 33.05 0.91
N PHE A 12 -13.54 33.70 -0.11
CA PHE A 12 -12.61 33.05 -1.04
C PHE A 12 -11.27 32.65 -0.40
N LEU A 13 -10.78 33.45 0.57
CA LEU A 13 -9.58 33.11 1.34
C LEU A 13 -9.77 31.89 2.25
N LEU A 14 -10.99 31.63 2.75
CA LEU A 14 -11.30 30.48 3.59
C LEU A 14 -11.49 29.17 2.80
N ILE A 15 -11.80 29.24 1.50
CA ILE A 15 -11.90 28.06 0.63
C ILE A 15 -10.50 27.61 0.15
N SER A 16 -9.50 28.49 0.22
CA SER A 16 -8.16 28.28 -0.36
C SER A 16 -7.20 27.40 0.46
N CYS A 17 -7.66 26.75 1.53
CA CYS A 17 -6.83 25.84 2.31
C CYS A 17 -7.62 24.61 2.79
N LYS A 18 -8.27 23.88 1.87
CA LYS A 18 -8.53 22.45 2.13
C LYS A 18 -7.18 21.75 2.09
N LYS A 19 -6.55 21.56 3.25
CA LYS A 19 -5.46 20.60 3.42
C LYS A 19 -6.01 19.26 2.93
N GLU A 20 -5.57 18.82 1.77
CA GLU A 20 -6.05 17.57 1.19
C GLU A 20 -5.72 16.46 2.18
N LEU A 21 -6.77 15.81 2.70
CA LEU A 21 -6.60 14.78 3.71
C LEU A 21 -6.03 13.55 3.02
N LYS A 22 -4.71 13.42 3.03
CA LYS A 22 -3.99 12.26 2.55
C LYS A 22 -4.24 11.07 3.48
N VAL A 23 -4.66 9.93 2.94
CA VAL A 23 -4.98 8.71 3.70
C VAL A 23 -3.79 8.21 4.53
N ASN A 24 -2.55 8.46 4.07
CA ASN A 24 -1.33 8.07 4.77
C ASN A 24 -0.79 9.13 5.75
N ASN A 25 -1.53 10.21 6.07
CA ASN A 25 -1.06 11.21 7.03
C ASN A 25 -0.84 10.62 8.43
N ALA A 26 -1.81 9.85 8.94
CA ALA A 26 -1.67 9.20 10.24
C ALA A 26 -0.47 8.25 10.28
N PHE A 27 -0.22 7.52 9.19
CA PHE A 27 0.96 6.65 9.09
C PHE A 27 2.28 7.44 9.19
N ARG A 28 2.37 8.57 8.49
CA ARG A 28 3.56 9.46 8.55
C ARG A 28 3.75 10.07 9.94
N GLU A 29 2.67 10.52 10.57
CA GLU A 29 2.75 11.23 11.85
C GLU A 29 2.95 10.28 13.04
N GLU A 30 2.28 9.13 13.03
CA GLU A 30 2.25 8.21 14.17
C GLU A 30 3.27 7.08 14.06
N ILE A 31 3.48 6.51 12.87
CA ILE A 31 4.31 5.31 12.70
C ILE A 31 5.72 5.70 12.28
N LEU A 32 5.87 6.56 11.27
CA LEU A 32 7.20 6.99 10.82
C LEU A 32 7.97 7.80 11.87
N SER A 33 7.28 8.43 12.82
CA SER A 33 7.91 9.15 13.93
C SER A 33 8.54 8.22 14.98
N GLN A 34 8.16 6.94 14.99
CA GLN A 34 8.67 5.94 15.94
C GLN A 34 9.91 5.19 15.43
N VAL A 35 10.35 5.45 14.20
CA VAL A 35 11.39 4.69 13.54
C VAL A 35 12.49 5.61 13.01
N HIS A 36 13.73 5.13 13.04
CA HIS A 36 14.84 5.82 12.42
C HIS A 36 15.04 5.31 10.99
N ILE A 37 14.72 6.15 9.99
CA ILE A 37 14.96 5.87 8.58
C ILE A 37 15.92 6.94 8.04
N GLN A 38 16.94 6.52 7.28
CA GLN A 38 17.88 7.45 6.66
C GLN A 38 17.14 8.43 5.74
N LYS A 39 17.57 9.69 5.72
CA LYS A 39 16.86 10.80 5.06
C LYS A 39 16.50 10.51 3.60
N ASP A 40 17.44 9.98 2.82
CA ASP A 40 17.22 9.72 1.40
C ASP A 40 16.27 8.54 1.17
N THR A 41 16.38 7.49 1.99
CA THR A 41 15.44 6.37 2.03
C THR A 41 14.03 6.85 2.40
N LEU A 42 13.91 7.71 3.42
CA LEU A 42 12.64 8.30 3.84
C LEU A 42 12.03 9.19 2.75
N ALA A 43 12.86 9.90 1.98
CA ALA A 43 12.37 10.71 0.86
C ALA A 43 11.77 9.84 -0.24
N VAL A 44 12.39 8.71 -0.58
CA VAL A 44 11.85 7.73 -1.54
C VAL A 44 10.58 7.07 -0.99
N PHE A 45 10.59 6.67 0.28
CA PHE A 45 9.41 6.10 0.91
C PHE A 45 8.23 7.07 0.95
N ASN A 46 8.47 8.36 1.17
CA ASN A 46 7.40 9.37 1.09
C ASN A 46 6.82 9.52 -0.33
N LYS A 47 7.63 9.29 -1.38
CA LYS A 47 7.10 9.25 -2.76
C LYS A 47 6.16 8.07 -2.96
N LEU A 48 6.50 6.89 -2.42
CA LEU A 48 5.58 5.76 -2.39
C LEU A 48 4.26 6.13 -1.72
N LEU A 49 4.32 6.70 -0.51
CA LEU A 49 3.12 7.13 0.22
C LEU A 49 2.31 8.18 -0.55
N ASP A 50 2.97 9.10 -1.27
CA ASP A 50 2.29 10.09 -2.11
C ASP A 50 1.59 9.45 -3.32
N SER A 51 2.20 8.46 -3.98
CA SER A 51 1.54 7.70 -5.05
C SER A 51 0.33 6.93 -4.54
N LEU A 52 0.42 6.36 -3.33
CA LEU A 52 -0.69 5.69 -2.68
C LEU A 52 -1.82 6.66 -2.29
N ASP A 53 -1.47 7.85 -1.79
CA ASP A 53 -2.44 8.90 -1.47
C ASP A 53 -3.24 9.33 -2.72
N GLN A 54 -2.60 9.42 -3.90
CA GLN A 54 -3.30 9.72 -5.17
C GLN A 54 -4.33 8.67 -5.58
N LYS A 55 -4.19 7.44 -5.07
CA LYS A 55 -5.10 6.33 -5.31
C LYS A 55 -6.05 6.06 -4.13
N ASN A 56 -5.96 6.88 -3.08
CA ASN A 56 -6.67 6.67 -1.82
C ASN A 56 -6.44 5.25 -1.25
N VAL A 57 -5.19 4.78 -1.32
CA VAL A 57 -4.76 3.50 -0.76
C VAL A 57 -3.84 3.79 0.42
N SER A 58 -4.05 3.13 1.55
CA SER A 58 -3.11 3.19 2.67
C SER A 58 -1.91 2.29 2.44
N PHE A 59 -0.78 2.61 3.08
CA PHE A 59 0.43 1.80 2.98
C PHE A 59 0.22 0.36 3.43
N CYS A 60 -0.56 0.14 4.50
CA CYS A 60 -0.82 -1.20 4.99
C CYS A 60 -1.75 -2.00 4.08
N GLU A 61 -2.76 -1.38 3.45
CA GLU A 61 -3.56 -2.04 2.41
C GLU A 61 -2.68 -2.44 1.21
N TYR A 62 -1.86 -1.51 0.73
CA TYR A 62 -0.90 -1.78 -0.35
C TYR A 62 0.02 -2.94 -0.01
N PHE A 63 0.61 -2.93 1.18
CA PHE A 63 1.55 -3.93 1.64
C PHE A 63 0.89 -5.30 1.83
N ASN A 64 -0.21 -5.39 2.58
CA ASN A 64 -0.89 -6.66 2.83
C ASN A 64 -1.39 -7.28 1.52
N TYR A 65 -1.90 -6.45 0.59
CA TYR A 65 -2.34 -6.94 -0.70
C TYR A 65 -1.18 -7.46 -1.56
N SER A 66 -0.09 -6.68 -1.67
CA SER A 66 1.05 -7.06 -2.52
C SER A 66 1.83 -8.26 -1.96
N HIS A 67 1.93 -8.38 -0.64
CA HIS A 67 2.76 -9.37 0.04
C HIS A 67 2.01 -10.66 0.41
N TYR A 68 0.71 -10.59 0.70
CA TYR A 68 -0.08 -11.76 1.12
C TYR A 68 -1.16 -12.11 0.08
N ALA A 69 -2.10 -11.21 -0.20
CA ALA A 69 -3.27 -11.54 -1.02
C ALA A 69 -2.92 -11.99 -2.46
N LEU A 70 -1.91 -11.37 -3.07
CA LEU A 70 -1.42 -11.78 -4.39
C LEU A 70 -0.73 -13.15 -4.36
N SER A 71 0.01 -13.46 -3.30
CA SER A 71 0.67 -14.76 -3.13
C SER A 71 -0.36 -15.88 -2.95
N ASP A 72 -1.37 -15.64 -2.11
CA ASP A 72 -2.48 -16.58 -1.90
C ASP A 72 -3.25 -16.83 -3.20
N SER A 73 -3.48 -15.78 -3.99
CA SER A 73 -4.13 -15.90 -5.29
C SER A 73 -3.32 -16.76 -6.27
N CYS A 74 -1.99 -16.60 -6.30
CA CYS A 74 -1.10 -17.42 -7.12
C CYS A 74 -1.11 -18.89 -6.64
N THR A 75 -1.05 -19.11 -5.33
CA THR A 75 -1.12 -20.42 -4.69
C THR A 75 -2.41 -21.15 -5.08
N LEU A 76 -3.57 -20.49 -4.98
CA LEU A 76 -4.87 -21.09 -5.35
C LEU A 76 -4.94 -21.53 -6.81
N ILE A 77 -4.26 -20.81 -7.73
CA ILE A 77 -4.20 -21.18 -9.15
C ILE A 77 -3.28 -22.39 -9.34
N LEU A 78 -2.11 -22.38 -8.71
CA LEU A 78 -1.10 -23.41 -8.91
C LEU A 78 -1.44 -24.72 -8.19
N ASP A 79 -2.04 -24.66 -7.01
CA ASP A 79 -2.54 -25.84 -6.30
C ASP A 79 -3.55 -26.62 -7.17
N LYS A 80 -4.42 -25.89 -7.90
CA LYS A 80 -5.34 -26.48 -8.87
C LYS A 80 -4.61 -27.05 -10.09
N LYS A 81 -3.61 -26.33 -10.61
CA LYS A 81 -2.85 -26.74 -11.80
C LYS A 81 -2.04 -28.01 -11.57
N TYR A 82 -1.40 -28.13 -10.40
CA TYR A 82 -0.48 -29.22 -10.07
C TYR A 82 -1.16 -30.35 -9.25
N ASP A 83 -2.47 -30.25 -8.97
CA ASP A 83 -3.20 -31.16 -8.05
C ASP A 83 -2.41 -31.38 -6.75
N VAL A 84 -1.97 -30.28 -6.13
CA VAL A 84 -1.13 -30.35 -4.93
C VAL A 84 -1.94 -30.95 -3.80
N ARG A 85 -1.62 -32.19 -3.44
CA ARG A 85 -2.16 -32.88 -2.27
C ARG A 85 -1.08 -32.99 -1.20
N MET A 86 -1.39 -32.50 0.00
CA MET A 86 -0.55 -32.63 1.20
C MET A 86 0.86 -32.00 1.08
N GLY A 87 1.00 -30.87 0.39
CA GLY A 87 2.22 -30.06 0.41
C GLY A 87 3.41 -30.60 -0.39
N ASN A 88 3.17 -31.53 -1.31
CA ASN A 88 4.21 -32.01 -2.24
C ASN A 88 4.39 -31.03 -3.41
N TYR A 89 5.18 -29.99 -3.18
CA TYR A 89 5.50 -28.97 -4.19
C TYR A 89 6.72 -29.38 -5.02
N SER A 90 6.61 -29.29 -6.35
CA SER A 90 7.73 -29.52 -7.25
C SER A 90 8.58 -28.26 -7.41
N PRO A 91 9.85 -28.37 -7.87
CA PRO A 91 10.65 -27.20 -8.23
C PRO A 91 9.96 -26.29 -9.26
N GLU A 92 9.27 -26.88 -10.24
CA GLU A 92 8.52 -26.16 -11.28
C GLU A 92 7.36 -25.35 -10.66
N TYR A 93 6.67 -25.90 -9.66
CA TYR A 93 5.65 -25.18 -8.91
C TYR A 93 6.22 -23.89 -8.31
N PHE A 94 7.37 -23.98 -7.64
CA PHE A 94 7.97 -22.81 -6.98
C PHE A 94 8.46 -21.77 -7.97
N GLN A 95 9.05 -22.21 -9.09
CA GLN A 95 9.48 -21.31 -10.15
C GLN A 95 8.29 -20.56 -10.74
N GLU A 96 7.21 -21.27 -11.09
CA GLU A 96 6.01 -20.67 -11.67
C GLU A 96 5.31 -19.75 -10.67
N HIS A 97 5.26 -20.13 -9.40
CA HIS A 97 4.74 -19.27 -8.33
C HIS A 97 5.51 -17.95 -8.26
N HIS A 98 6.85 -18.00 -8.25
CA HIS A 98 7.68 -16.81 -8.21
C HIS A 98 7.45 -15.91 -9.44
N GLU A 99 7.41 -16.48 -10.64
CA GLU A 99 7.16 -15.74 -11.89
C GLU A 99 5.76 -15.09 -11.90
N MET A 100 4.73 -15.84 -11.50
CA MET A 100 3.36 -15.33 -11.41
C MET A 100 3.24 -14.19 -10.39
N LEU A 101 3.79 -14.39 -9.19
CA LEU A 101 3.74 -13.40 -8.12
C LEU A 101 4.49 -12.12 -8.50
N SER A 102 5.71 -12.24 -9.05
CA SER A 102 6.50 -11.08 -9.50
C SER A 102 5.74 -10.26 -10.54
N ASN A 103 5.08 -10.93 -11.51
CA ASN A 103 4.28 -10.24 -12.51
C ASN A 103 3.01 -9.61 -11.92
N ALA A 104 2.35 -10.27 -10.97
CA ALA A 104 1.17 -9.75 -10.30
C ALA A 104 1.49 -8.47 -9.50
N ILE A 105 2.59 -8.48 -8.72
CA ILE A 105 3.07 -7.33 -7.95
C ILE A 105 3.40 -6.16 -8.89
N LYS A 106 4.22 -6.39 -9.92
CA LYS A 106 4.58 -5.35 -10.91
C LYS A 106 3.35 -4.73 -11.59
N ASN A 107 2.36 -5.55 -11.92
CA ASN A 107 1.12 -5.05 -12.52
C ASN A 107 0.28 -4.22 -11.53
N TYR A 108 0.25 -4.61 -10.26
CA TYR A 108 -0.44 -3.86 -9.21
C TYR A 108 0.23 -2.50 -8.97
N GLU A 109 1.56 -2.47 -8.79
CA GLU A 109 2.35 -1.24 -8.62
C GLU A 109 2.19 -0.29 -9.81
N LYS A 110 2.21 -0.82 -11.04
CA LYS A 110 1.96 -0.03 -12.25
C LYS A 110 0.56 0.60 -12.26
N LYS A 111 -0.49 -0.09 -11.81
CA LYS A 111 -1.85 0.47 -11.69
C LYS A 111 -1.90 1.61 -10.67
N LEU A 112 -1.11 1.50 -9.61
CA LEU A 112 -1.00 2.52 -8.59
C LEU A 112 -0.09 3.69 -8.99
N GLY A 113 0.68 3.56 -10.08
CA GLY A 113 1.64 4.59 -10.50
C GLY A 113 2.87 4.65 -9.59
N ILE A 114 3.25 3.51 -9.03
CA ILE A 114 4.44 3.35 -8.19
C ILE A 114 5.61 2.97 -9.11
N ASP A 115 6.73 3.69 -8.98
CA ASP A 115 7.97 3.33 -9.67
C ASP A 115 8.74 2.24 -8.91
N GLU A 116 9.55 1.48 -9.63
CA GLU A 116 10.28 0.32 -9.10
C GLU A 116 11.18 0.66 -7.90
N ASN A 117 11.80 1.84 -7.89
CA ASN A 117 12.65 2.24 -6.77
C ASN A 117 11.82 2.55 -5.51
N SER A 118 10.68 3.25 -5.67
CA SER A 118 9.74 3.48 -4.57
C SER A 118 9.15 2.17 -4.03
N ALA A 119 8.80 1.23 -4.91
CA ALA A 119 8.32 -0.10 -4.53
C ALA A 119 9.36 -0.87 -3.71
N SER A 120 10.59 -0.98 -4.22
CA SER A 120 11.68 -1.71 -3.56
C SER A 120 12.04 -1.12 -2.20
N ILE A 121 12.03 0.21 -2.05
CA ILE A 121 12.24 0.85 -0.74
C ILE A 121 11.07 0.57 0.21
N GLY A 122 9.84 0.51 -0.30
CA GLY A 122 8.66 0.14 0.48
C GLY A 122 8.79 -1.25 1.09
N GLU A 123 9.17 -2.23 0.27
CA GLU A 123 9.41 -3.61 0.70
C GLU A 123 10.56 -3.68 1.70
N TYR A 124 11.70 -3.04 1.41
CA TYR A 124 12.85 -3.03 2.30
C TYR A 124 12.50 -2.45 3.69
N ILE A 125 11.80 -1.32 3.73
CA ILE A 125 11.44 -0.66 5.00
C ILE A 125 10.51 -1.54 5.82
N GLU A 126 9.50 -2.17 5.21
CA GLU A 126 8.60 -3.05 5.97
C GLU A 126 9.36 -4.25 6.54
N VAL A 127 10.13 -4.94 5.70
CA VAL A 127 10.76 -6.21 6.10
C VAL A 127 11.82 -5.99 7.18
N THR A 128 12.47 -4.83 7.17
CA THR A 128 13.55 -4.50 8.13
C THR A 128 13.07 -3.71 9.35
N ASN A 129 11.81 -3.29 9.39
CA ASN A 129 11.28 -2.48 10.48
C ASN A 129 10.07 -3.15 11.14
N ASP A 130 10.33 -3.80 12.28
CA ASP A 130 9.30 -4.52 13.05
C ASP A 130 8.14 -3.63 13.49
N ILE A 131 8.36 -2.33 13.74
CA ILE A 131 7.28 -1.41 14.14
C ILE A 131 6.30 -1.23 12.98
N ILE A 132 6.81 -0.97 11.78
CA ILE A 132 6.00 -0.81 10.57
C ILE A 132 5.29 -2.12 10.22
N LYS A 133 6.03 -3.23 10.20
CA LYS A 133 5.51 -4.57 9.92
C LYS A 133 4.36 -4.96 10.85
N ASN A 134 4.58 -4.82 12.16
CA ASN A 134 3.56 -5.17 13.15
C ASN A 134 2.35 -4.23 13.08
N HIS A 135 2.55 -2.95 12.76
CA HIS A 135 1.44 -2.02 12.56
C HIS A 135 0.53 -2.46 11.41
N CYS A 136 1.10 -2.85 10.26
CA CYS A 136 0.31 -3.27 9.11
C CYS A 136 -0.37 -4.63 9.29
N ARG A 137 0.28 -5.58 9.97
CA ARG A 137 -0.35 -6.86 10.35
C ARG A 137 -1.55 -6.67 11.29
N ALA A 138 -1.41 -5.83 12.32
CA ALA A 138 -2.50 -5.55 13.24
C ALA A 138 -3.71 -4.83 12.59
N LYS A 139 -3.51 -4.21 11.43
CA LYS A 139 -4.59 -3.61 10.63
C LYS A 139 -5.35 -4.65 9.81
N ASP A 140 -4.69 -5.72 9.38
CA ASP A 140 -5.28 -6.85 8.66
C ASP A 140 -6.17 -7.71 9.57
N GLU A 141 -5.81 -7.80 10.86
CA GLU A 141 -6.53 -8.59 11.86
C GLU A 141 -7.79 -7.91 12.43
N LYS A 142 -8.11 -6.68 11.98
CA LYS A 142 -9.41 -6.09 12.32
C LYS A 142 -10.49 -6.83 11.52
N PRO A 143 -11.56 -7.33 12.16
CA PRO A 143 -12.61 -8.03 11.45
C PRO A 143 -13.29 -7.06 10.49
N GLU A 144 -13.04 -7.21 9.19
CA GLU A 144 -13.86 -6.59 8.17
C GLU A 144 -15.20 -7.33 8.14
N ASP A 145 -16.28 -6.59 8.40
CA ASP A 145 -17.61 -6.94 7.92
C ASP A 145 -17.52 -7.11 6.39
N ASP A 146 -17.40 -8.37 6.00
CA ASP A 146 -17.36 -8.95 4.66
C ASP A 146 -18.27 -8.25 3.64
N PRO A 147 -17.73 -7.48 2.67
CA PRO A 147 -18.42 -7.24 1.43
C PRO A 147 -18.09 -8.38 0.48
N LYS A 148 -19.01 -9.35 0.40
CA LYS A 148 -19.06 -10.39 -0.62
C LYS A 148 -18.66 -9.84 -1.98
N VAL A 149 -17.59 -10.39 -2.54
CA VAL A 149 -17.24 -10.21 -3.95
C VAL A 149 -18.03 -11.25 -4.74
N ASP A 150 -19.10 -10.81 -5.40
CA ASP A 150 -19.76 -11.58 -6.45
C ASP A 150 -18.84 -11.61 -7.69
N PHE A 151 -18.63 -12.81 -8.23
CA PHE A 151 -17.94 -13.08 -9.51
C PHE A 151 -18.83 -12.77 -10.71
#